data_AF-A0A8S3HY78-F1
#
_entry.id   AF-A0A8S3HY78-F1
#
_cell.length_a   1.000
_cell.length_b   1.000
_cell.length_c   1.000
_cell.angle_alpha   90.00
_cell.angle_beta   90.00
_cell.angle_gamma   90.00
#
_symmetry.space_group_name_H-M   'P 1'
#
loop_
_entity.id
_entity.type
_entity.pdbx_description
1 polymer ?
#
loop_
_entity_poly.entity_id
_entity_poly.type
_entity_poly.pdbx_seq_one_letter_code
_entity_poly.pdbx_strand_id
1 'polypeptide(L)' 'YTYEDDDGIHPEGEFLYDIQLPTTFTPNNSDCEMENFHLWTIPQVKQAIVEDNFKPNCAIVVLDFLIRHGFVTPEQ' A
#
# COMPACT_ATOMS: atom_id res chain seq x y z
N TYR A 1 -6.72 -8.84 7.71
CA TYR A 1 -5.80 -8.86 8.87
C TYR A 1 -6.64 -8.56 10.12
N THR A 2 -6.12 -8.77 11.31
CA THR A 2 -6.86 -8.47 12.55
C THR A 2 -6.03 -7.51 13.40
N TYR A 3 -6.66 -6.45 13.91
CA TYR A 3 -6.03 -5.53 14.87
C TYR A 3 -6.96 -5.30 16.07
N GLU A 4 -6.39 -4.73 17.14
CA GLU A 4 -7.09 -4.45 18.40
C GLU A 4 -6.83 -3.00 18.80
N ASP A 5 -7.87 -2.31 19.24
CA ASP A 5 -7.81 -0.97 19.83
C ASP A 5 -8.77 -0.86 21.03
N ASP A 6 -8.96 0.35 21.57
CA ASP A 6 -9.83 0.60 22.72
C ASP A 6 -11.30 0.21 22.48
N ASP A 7 -11.74 0.13 21.21
CA ASP A 7 -13.09 -0.24 20.81
C ASP A 7 -13.26 -1.76 20.57
N GLY A 8 -12.15 -2.52 20.58
CA GLY A 8 -12.15 -3.98 20.57
C GLY A 8 -11.30 -4.60 19.45
N ILE A 9 -11.72 -5.79 18.99
CA ILE A 9 -11.01 -6.57 17.97
C ILE A 9 -11.70 -6.42 16.62
N HIS A 10 -10.93 -6.05 15.60
CA HIS A 10 -11.42 -5.73 14.26
C HIS A 10 -10.84 -6.71 13.23
N PRO A 11 -11.62 -7.72 12.78
CA PRO A 11 -11.21 -8.61 11.70
C PRO A 11 -11.54 -7.98 10.34
N GLU A 12 -10.49 -7.62 9.58
CA GLU A 12 -10.63 -7.01 8.26
C GLU A 12 -10.30 -7.96 7.12
N GLY A 13 -11.03 -7.82 6.01
CA GLY A 13 -10.77 -8.49 4.75
C GLY A 13 -10.57 -7.46 3.64
N GLU A 14 -9.44 -7.54 2.95
CA GLU A 14 -9.07 -6.61 1.88
C GLU A 14 -9.13 -7.32 0.53
N PHE A 15 -9.86 -6.75 -0.44
CA PHE A 15 -9.91 -7.25 -1.80
C PHE A 15 -8.94 -6.45 -2.67
N LEU A 16 -7.93 -7.13 -3.22
CA LEU A 16 -6.82 -6.47 -3.89
C LEU A 16 -7.00 -6.46 -5.41
N TYR A 17 -6.67 -5.33 -6.03
CA TYR A 17 -6.75 -5.12 -7.47
C TYR A 17 -5.47 -4.46 -7.97
N ASP A 18 -4.95 -4.96 -9.09
CA ASP A 18 -3.84 -4.35 -9.79
C ASP A 18 -4.36 -3.68 -11.08
N ILE A 19 -3.95 -2.44 -11.33
CA ILE A 19 -4.27 -1.72 -12.56
C ILE A 19 -3.00 -1.12 -13.17
N GLN A 20 -2.72 -1.46 -14.43
CA GLN A 20 -1.65 -0.82 -15.18
C GLN A 20 -2.16 0.49 -15.78
N LEU A 21 -1.52 1.59 -15.41
CA LEU A 21 -1.88 2.93 -15.86
C LEU A 21 -0.98 3.41 -17.01
N PRO A 22 -1.49 4.25 -17.93
CA PRO A 22 -0.65 4.96 -18.90
C PRO A 22 0.39 5.83 -18.19
N THR A 23 1.57 6.00 -18.79
CA THR A 23 2.64 6.86 -18.25
C THR A 23 2.26 8.34 -18.20
N THR A 24 1.23 8.75 -18.93
CA THR A 24 0.68 10.10 -18.97
C THR A 24 -0.44 10.33 -17.96
N PHE A 25 -0.83 9.32 -17.19
CA PHE A 25 -1.90 9.44 -16.20
C PHE A 25 -1.43 10.21 -14.98
N THR A 26 -2.25 11.16 -14.53
CA THR A 26 -2.06 11.89 -13.27
C THR A 26 -3.33 11.78 -12.44
N PRO A 27 -3.27 11.21 -11.22
CA PRO A 27 -4.45 11.13 -10.35
C PRO A 27 -4.91 12.53 -9.93
N ASN A 28 -6.23 12.72 -9.83
CA ASN A 28 -6.85 13.93 -9.33
C ASN A 28 -7.68 13.61 -8.09
N ASN A 29 -7.42 14.33 -7.01
CA ASN A 29 -8.20 14.21 -5.78
C ASN A 29 -9.54 14.93 -5.95
N SER A 30 -10.64 14.18 -5.94
CA SER A 30 -11.96 14.69 -6.29
C SER A 30 -12.87 14.98 -5.10
N ASP A 31 -12.59 14.40 -3.93
CA ASP A 31 -13.44 14.44 -2.73
C ASP A 31 -12.74 14.96 -1.47
N CYS A 32 -11.47 15.37 -1.61
CA CYS A 32 -10.63 15.89 -0.52
C CYS A 32 -10.30 14.87 0.57
N GLU A 33 -10.47 13.57 0.33
CA GLU A 33 -10.10 12.54 1.32
C GLU A 33 -8.59 12.34 1.42
N MET A 34 -7.84 12.68 0.37
CA MET A 34 -6.38 12.65 0.37
C MET A 34 -5.79 14.06 0.41
N GLU A 35 -4.52 14.17 0.78
CA GLU A 35 -3.81 15.45 0.68
C GLU A 35 -3.13 15.57 -0.69
N ASN A 36 -2.32 14.57 -1.07
CA ASN A 36 -1.51 14.57 -2.29
C ASN A 36 -1.28 13.14 -2.82
N PHE A 37 -0.91 13.06 -4.10
CA PHE A 37 -0.43 11.82 -4.73
C PHE A 37 1.07 11.93 -5.04
N HIS A 38 1.81 10.84 -4.81
CA HIS A 38 3.20 10.72 -5.18
C HIS A 38 3.42 9.49 -6.05
N LEU A 39 4.14 9.67 -7.17
CA LEU A 39 4.61 8.55 -7.99
C LEU A 39 5.99 8.11 -7.46
N TRP A 40 6.02 6.97 -6.75
CA TRP A 40 7.26 6.42 -6.18
C TRP A 40 7.80 5.26 -6.99
N THR A 41 9.13 5.15 -6.99
CA THR A 41 9.85 3.97 -7.49
C THR A 41 9.77 2.81 -6.50
N ILE A 42 9.97 1.57 -6.97
CA ILE A 42 9.96 0.38 -6.09
C ILE A 42 10.92 0.51 -4.89
N PRO A 43 12.17 1.00 -5.04
CA PRO A 43 13.04 1.22 -3.88
C PRO A 43 12.47 2.20 -2.85
N GLN A 44 11.86 3.30 -3.29
CA GLN A 44 11.22 4.26 -2.38
C GLN A 44 10.03 3.64 -1.65
N VAL A 45 9.21 2.85 -2.35
CA VAL A 45 8.08 2.13 -1.75
C VAL A 45 8.56 1.14 -0.68
N LYS A 46 9.62 0.36 -0.96
CA LYS A 46 10.22 -0.55 0.02
C LYS A 46 10.72 0.19 1.26
N GLN A 47 11.44 1.29 1.06
CA GLN A 47 11.94 2.10 2.17
C GLN A 47 10.79 2.66 3.02
N ALA A 48 9.74 3.17 2.37
CA ALA A 48 8.58 3.74 3.05
C ALA A 48 7.80 2.69 3.88
N ILE A 49 7.76 1.43 3.45
CA ILE A 49 7.19 0.34 4.26
C ILE A 49 8.03 0.10 5.52
N VAL A 50 9.37 0.12 5.43
CA VAL A 50 10.28 -0.12 6.57
C VAL A 50 10.26 1.05 7.57
N GLU A 51 10.01 2.26 7.08
CA GLU A 51 9.97 3.49 7.90
C GLU A 51 8.58 3.78 8.50
N ASP A 52 7.65 2.82 8.47
CA ASP A 52 6.27 2.96 8.99
C ASP A 52 5.49 4.15 8.38
N ASN A 53 5.81 4.55 7.15
CA ASN A 53 5.12 5.65 6.45
C ASN A 53 3.74 5.26 5.89
N PHE A 54 3.35 3.98 6.00
CA PHE A 54 2.04 3.47 5.58
C PHE A 54 1.17 3.14 6.79
N LYS A 55 -0.14 3.34 6.64
CA LYS A 55 -1.11 2.71 7.55
C LYS A 55 -0.92 1.19 7.52
N PRO A 56 -1.08 0.47 8.64
CA PRO A 56 -0.80 -0.96 8.71
C PRO A 56 -1.52 -1.79 7.63
N ASN A 57 -2.79 -1.50 7.35
CA ASN A 57 -3.53 -2.19 6.29
C ASN A 57 -2.96 -1.92 4.89
N CYS A 58 -2.66 -0.65 4.58
CA CYS A 58 -2.02 -0.28 3.33
C CYS A 58 -0.64 -0.93 3.16
N ALA A 59 0.15 -1.02 4.23
CA ALA A 59 1.47 -1.64 4.19
C ALA A 59 1.39 -3.12 3.77
N ILE A 60 0.39 -3.86 4.26
CA ILE A 60 0.16 -5.26 3.90
C ILE A 60 -0.24 -5.39 2.42
N VAL A 61 -1.09 -4.49 1.92
CA VAL A 61 -1.48 -4.46 0.50
C VAL A 61 -0.26 -4.25 -0.40
N VAL A 62 0.60 -3.28 -0.05
CA VAL A 62 1.81 -2.99 -0.83
C VAL A 62 2.81 -4.14 -0.74
N LEU A 63 2.99 -4.74 0.45
CA LEU A 63 3.88 -5.89 0.63
C LEU A 63 3.41 -7.09 -0.21
N ASP A 64 2.11 -7.39 -0.22
CA ASP A 64 1.53 -8.43 -1.07
C ASP A 64 1.82 -8.18 -2.56
N PHE A 65 1.66 -6.94 -3.05
CA PHE A 65 2.04 -6.57 -4.42
C PHE A 65 3.53 -6.84 -4.68
N LEU A 66 4.43 -6.41 -3.77
CA LEU A 66 5.87 -6.60 -3.95
C LEU A 66 6.26 -8.08 -3.98
N ILE A 67 5.61 -8.92 -3.19
CA ILE A 67 5.83 -10.38 -3.18
C ILE A 67 5.29 -11.01 -4.47
N ARG A 68 4.03 -10.74 -4.85
CA ARG A 68 3.41 -11.33 -6.05
C ARG A 68 4.14 -10.99 -7.35
N HIS A 69 4.74 -9.81 -7.41
CA HIS A 69 5.50 -9.35 -8.57
C HIS A 69 7.01 -9.64 -8.48
N GLY A 70 7.47 -10.35 -7.44
CA GLY A 70 8.86 -10.80 -7.30
C GLY A 70 9.86 -9.68 -6.95
N PHE A 71 9.37 -8.54 -6.45
CA PHE A 71 10.23 -7.49 -5.94
C PHE A 71 10.75 -7.81 -4.53
N VAL A 72 10.05 -8.62 -3.76
CA VAL A 72 10.52 -9.19 -2.49
C VAL A 72 10.47 -10.71 -2.63
N THR A 73 11.58 -11.38 -2.35
CA THR A 73 11.68 -12.85 -2.40
C THR A 73 12.12 -13.40 -1.05
N PRO A 74 11.86 -14.69 -0.75
CA PRO A 74 12.21 -15.29 0.55
C PRO A 74 13.70 -15.26 0.89
N GLU A 75 14.58 -15.13 -0.11
CA GLU A 75 16.04 -15.07 0.06
C GLU A 75 16.57 -13.69 0.43
N GLN A 76 15.72 -12.65 0.38
CA GLN A 76 16.02 -11.27 0.79
C GLN A 76 15.51 -11.00 2.19
#